data_AF-A0A9C7GAS3-F1
#
_entry.id   AF-A0A9C7GAS3-F1
#
_cell.length_a   1.000
_cell.length_b   1.000
_cell.length_c   1.000
_cell.angle_alpha   90.00
_cell.angle_beta   90.00
_cell.angle_gamma   90.00
#
_symmetry.space_group_name_H-M   'P 1'
#
loop_
_entity.id
_entity.type
_entity.pdbx_description
1 polymer ?
#
loop_
_entity_poly.entity_id
_entity_poly.type
_entity_poly.pdbx_seq_one_letter_code
_entity_poly.pdbx_strand_id
1 'polypeptide(L)'
;MRLAVLLILSIFLLLGCQASFDDQKEESIKAVQKQMNEKPKEANKEAQDIDFYLPFGYEIDEESPNNVILKNGSKTYILFYNQFENGQSDVVYKSTLNQHEEFEVDQKWEDKENFGFFLVEKLNDDINELTVGIGGVKLTSEVKTSSLATEAAQMMEIVNSVSVKSDEK
;
A
#
# COMPACT_ATOMS: atom_id res chain seq x y z
N MET A 1 28.98 -17.78 -37.94
CA MET A 1 27.58 -18.28 -37.91
C MET A 1 27.15 -18.76 -36.53
N ARG A 2 27.89 -19.65 -35.84
CA ARG A 2 27.53 -20.15 -34.49
C ARG A 2 27.40 -19.05 -33.41
N LEU A 3 28.28 -18.04 -33.43
CA LEU A 3 28.26 -16.95 -32.45
C LEU A 3 27.08 -15.97 -32.64
N ALA A 4 26.69 -15.73 -33.90
CA ALA A 4 25.54 -14.87 -34.24
C ALA A 4 24.21 -15.53 -33.84
N VAL A 5 24.09 -16.86 -34.00
CA VAL A 5 22.92 -17.62 -33.56
C VAL A 5 22.78 -17.59 -32.02
N LEU A 6 23.89 -17.71 -31.29
CA LEU A 6 23.92 -17.60 -29.82
C LEU A 6 23.53 -16.20 -29.32
N LEU A 7 23.94 -15.14 -30.03
CA LEU A 7 23.60 -13.75 -29.68
C LEU A 7 22.12 -13.44 -29.95
N ILE A 8 21.56 -13.98 -31.02
CA ILE A 8 20.13 -13.82 -31.35
C ILE A 8 19.27 -14.61 -30.35
N LEU A 9 19.69 -15.80 -29.93
CA LEU A 9 18.97 -16.61 -28.94
C LEU A 9 18.94 -15.97 -27.54
N SER A 10 19.96 -15.18 -27.20
CA SER A 10 20.04 -14.48 -25.90
C SER A 10 19.21 -13.20 -25.85
N ILE A 11 18.93 -12.56 -26.99
CA ILE A 11 18.03 -11.39 -27.07
C ILE A 11 16.57 -11.77 -26.77
N PHE A 12 16.13 -12.99 -27.14
CA PHE A 12 14.77 -13.46 -26.84
C PHE A 12 14.55 -13.82 -25.36
N LEU A 13 15.62 -14.05 -24.58
CA LEU A 13 15.52 -14.34 -23.14
C LEU A 13 15.33 -13.08 -22.29
N LEU A 14 15.47 -11.88 -22.88
CA LEU A 14 15.31 -10.60 -22.18
C LEU A 14 13.91 -9.99 -22.34
N LEU A 15 13.02 -10.62 -23.12
CA LEU A 15 11.59 -10.33 -23.06
C LEU A 15 11.02 -10.98 -21.80
N GLY A 16 11.41 -10.46 -20.63
CA GLY A 16 10.66 -10.76 -19.41
C GLY A 16 9.21 -10.37 -19.68
N CYS A 17 8.26 -11.28 -19.46
CA CYS A 17 6.85 -10.93 -19.51
C CYS A 17 6.65 -9.77 -18.52
N GLN A 18 6.41 -8.57 -19.05
CA GLN A 18 5.89 -7.48 -18.23
C GLN A 18 4.51 -7.96 -17.77
N ALA A 19 4.37 -8.19 -16.46
CA ALA A 19 3.10 -8.62 -15.89
C ALA A 19 2.03 -7.58 -16.25
N SER A 20 0.87 -8.06 -16.72
CA SER A 20 -0.23 -7.18 -17.08
C SER A 20 -0.80 -6.52 -15.83
N PHE A 21 -1.58 -5.45 -16.01
CA PHE A 21 -2.33 -4.86 -14.90
C PHE A 21 -3.25 -5.89 -14.22
N ASP A 22 -3.91 -6.76 -14.99
CA ASP A 22 -4.81 -7.77 -14.43
C ASP A 22 -4.06 -8.82 -13.59
N ASP A 23 -2.86 -9.24 -14.02
CA ASP A 23 -2.01 -10.13 -13.23
C ASP A 23 -1.58 -9.46 -11.92
N GLN A 24 -1.11 -8.21 -12.02
CA GLN A 24 -0.66 -7.44 -10.86
C GLN A 24 -1.81 -7.13 -9.90
N LYS A 25 -3.01 -6.87 -10.42
CA LYS A 25 -4.23 -6.70 -9.62
C LYS A 25 -4.53 -7.95 -8.79
N GLU A 26 -4.58 -9.13 -9.41
CA GLU A 26 -4.88 -10.37 -8.68
C GLU A 26 -3.82 -10.70 -7.63
N GLU A 27 -2.54 -10.50 -7.94
CA GLU A 27 -1.44 -10.67 -7.00
C GLU A 27 -1.54 -9.69 -5.83
N SER A 28 -1.88 -8.43 -6.10
CA SER A 28 -2.04 -7.39 -5.09
C SER A 28 -3.17 -7.69 -4.11
N ILE A 29 -4.34 -8.12 -4.63
CA ILE A 29 -5.49 -8.50 -3.79
C ILE A 29 -5.09 -9.60 -2.80
N LYS A 30 -4.40 -10.65 -3.28
CA LYS A 30 -3.92 -11.75 -2.44
C LYS A 30 -2.89 -11.27 -1.43
N ALA A 31 -1.96 -10.40 -1.84
CA ALA A 31 -0.90 -9.91 -0.98
C ALA A 31 -1.44 -9.01 0.15
N VAL A 32 -2.36 -8.10 -0.17
CA VAL A 32 -3.02 -7.25 0.83
C VAL A 32 -3.81 -8.08 1.81
N GLN A 33 -4.67 -8.99 1.32
CA GLN A 33 -5.46 -9.84 2.20
C GLN A 33 -4.57 -10.69 3.12
N LYS A 34 -3.45 -11.22 2.60
CA LYS A 34 -2.47 -11.93 3.41
C LYS A 34 -1.88 -11.04 4.51
N GLN A 35 -1.41 -9.85 4.18
CA GLN A 35 -0.78 -8.92 5.13
C GLN A 35 -1.73 -8.41 6.20
N MET A 36 -2.99 -8.13 5.83
CA MET A 36 -4.04 -7.76 6.79
C MET A 36 -4.29 -8.85 7.83
N ASN A 37 -4.22 -10.13 7.43
CA ASN A 37 -4.45 -11.27 8.33
C ASN A 37 -3.18 -11.73 9.07
N GLU A 38 -2.01 -11.15 8.77
CA GLU A 38 -0.80 -11.42 9.53
C GLU A 38 -0.82 -10.71 10.87
N LYS A 39 -0.10 -11.26 11.86
CA LYS A 39 0.10 -10.56 13.14
C LYS A 39 0.81 -9.22 12.84
N PRO A 40 0.29 -8.09 13.36
CA PRO A 40 0.96 -6.79 13.26
C PRO A 40 2.44 -6.87 13.64
N LYS A 41 3.28 -6.19 12.86
CA LYS A 41 4.70 -6.02 13.20
C LYS A 41 4.84 -5.11 14.41
N GLU A 42 5.83 -5.40 15.25
CA GLU A 42 6.16 -4.56 16.39
C GLU A 42 6.63 -3.18 15.90
N ALA A 43 6.09 -2.12 16.52
CA ALA A 43 6.42 -0.75 16.14
C ALA A 43 7.91 -0.45 16.33
N ASN A 44 8.47 0.35 15.42
CA ASN A 44 9.86 0.79 15.46
C ASN A 44 10.02 2.30 15.17
N LYS A 45 8.89 2.99 15.02
CA LYS A 45 8.74 4.43 14.82
C LYS A 45 7.52 4.90 15.60
N GLU A 46 7.58 6.16 15.97
CA GLU A 46 6.53 6.87 16.66
C GLU A 46 6.27 8.16 15.88
N ALA A 47 5.00 8.54 15.77
CA ALA A 47 4.58 9.88 15.38
C ALA A 47 3.75 10.49 16.52
N GLN A 48 3.11 11.63 16.28
CA GLN A 48 2.36 12.36 17.30
C GLN A 48 1.34 11.48 18.06
N ASP A 49 0.36 10.89 17.36
CA ASP A 49 -0.75 10.15 17.98
C ASP A 49 -0.70 8.63 17.71
N ILE A 50 0.34 8.13 17.04
CA ILE A 50 0.43 6.73 16.62
C ILE A 50 1.84 6.16 16.81
N ASP A 51 1.91 4.85 17.01
CA ASP A 51 3.12 4.03 16.89
C ASP A 51 2.95 3.06 15.72
N PHE A 52 4.02 2.79 14.97
CA PHE A 52 3.95 1.93 13.79
C PHE A 52 5.30 1.31 13.44
N TYR A 53 5.24 0.24 12.66
CA TYR A 53 6.40 -0.39 12.04
C TYR A 53 6.68 0.27 10.69
N LEU A 54 7.95 0.61 10.49
CA LEU A 54 8.47 1.14 9.23
C LEU A 54 9.55 0.18 8.69
N PRO A 55 9.37 -0.42 7.49
CA PRO A 55 10.35 -1.30 6.89
C PRO A 55 11.69 -0.60 6.61
N PHE A 56 12.76 -1.39 6.51
CA PHE A 56 14.07 -0.86 6.12
C PHE A 56 14.01 -0.14 4.77
N GLY A 57 14.67 1.03 4.68
CA GLY A 57 14.70 1.88 3.49
C GLY A 57 13.61 2.95 3.45
N TYR A 58 12.61 2.86 4.33
CA TYR A 58 11.64 3.93 4.54
C TYR A 58 12.14 4.93 5.58
N GLU A 59 11.80 6.19 5.37
CA GLU A 59 12.15 7.32 6.22
C GLU A 59 10.93 8.23 6.42
N ILE A 60 10.85 8.91 7.57
CA ILE A 60 9.86 9.96 7.80
C ILE A 60 10.44 11.27 7.23
N ASP A 61 9.71 11.89 6.30
CA ASP A 61 10.09 13.16 5.68
C ASP A 61 9.45 14.35 6.41
N GLU A 62 8.16 14.25 6.71
CA GLU A 62 7.37 15.29 7.37
C GLU A 62 6.27 14.69 8.24
N GLU A 63 6.00 15.31 9.38
CA GLU A 63 4.87 14.98 10.26
C GLU A 63 3.97 16.21 10.40
N SER A 64 2.67 15.98 10.28
CA SER A 64 1.63 16.98 10.51
C SER A 64 0.43 16.31 11.19
N PRO A 65 -0.54 17.09 11.71
CA PRO A 65 -1.74 16.50 12.30
C PRO A 65 -2.40 15.52 11.32
N ASN A 66 -2.65 14.30 11.79
CA ASN A 66 -3.30 13.22 11.05
C ASN A 66 -2.53 12.69 9.83
N ASN A 67 -1.32 13.18 9.52
CA ASN A 67 -0.55 12.76 8.34
C ASN A 67 0.94 12.61 8.63
N VAL A 68 1.53 11.51 8.17
CA VAL A 68 2.98 11.30 8.13
C VAL A 68 3.40 11.09 6.67
N ILE A 69 4.27 11.95 6.17
CA ILE A 69 4.88 11.81 4.85
C ILE A 69 6.09 10.89 4.98
N LEU A 70 6.04 9.76 4.25
CA LEU A 70 7.10 8.77 4.24
C LEU A 70 7.82 8.79 2.88
N LYS A 71 9.11 8.49 2.87
CA LYS A 71 9.89 8.30 1.66
C LYS A 71 10.58 6.95 1.62
N ASN A 72 10.67 6.37 0.43
CA ASN A 72 11.54 5.23 0.14
C ASN A 72 12.23 5.47 -1.21
N GLY A 73 13.48 5.94 -1.16
CA GLY A 73 14.18 6.47 -2.34
C GLY A 73 13.46 7.69 -2.91
N SER A 74 13.01 7.61 -4.16
CA SER A 74 12.27 8.70 -4.83
C SER A 74 10.75 8.63 -4.64
N LYS A 75 10.23 7.59 -3.99
CA LYS A 75 8.79 7.40 -3.79
C LYS A 75 8.35 8.12 -2.53
N THR A 76 7.15 8.70 -2.58
CA THR A 76 6.53 9.41 -1.47
C THR A 76 5.21 8.73 -1.13
N TYR A 77 4.97 8.51 0.15
CA TYR A 77 3.76 7.87 0.67
C TYR A 77 3.13 8.79 1.71
N ILE A 78 1.81 8.78 1.78
CA ILE A 78 1.05 9.57 2.75
C ILE A 78 0.34 8.60 3.69
N LEU A 79 0.84 8.47 4.91
CA LEU A 79 0.18 7.74 5.99
C LEU A 79 -0.80 8.69 6.67
N PHE A 80 -2.08 8.50 6.42
CA PHE A 80 -3.15 9.21 7.10
C PHE A 80 -3.71 8.36 8.25
N TYR A 81 -4.01 8.99 9.38
CA TYR A 81 -4.69 8.36 10.51
C TYR A 81 -5.75 9.29 11.10
N ASN A 82 -6.86 8.70 11.55
CA ASN A 82 -7.87 9.36 12.35
C ASN A 82 -7.97 8.66 13.71
N GLN A 83 -7.47 9.31 14.77
CA GLN A 83 -7.43 8.78 16.13
C GLN A 83 -8.82 8.56 16.76
N PHE A 84 -9.88 9.10 16.15
CA PHE A 84 -11.26 8.93 16.62
C PHE A 84 -11.98 7.73 15.98
N GLU A 85 -11.33 7.04 15.05
CA GLU A 85 -11.88 5.88 14.36
C GLU A 85 -11.17 4.61 14.81
N ASN A 86 -11.94 3.55 15.07
CA ASN A 86 -11.38 2.26 15.45
C ASN A 86 -11.13 1.37 14.22
N GLY A 87 -10.56 0.18 14.44
CA GLY A 87 -10.26 -0.79 13.38
C GLY A 87 -11.46 -1.19 12.52
N GLN A 88 -12.69 -1.15 13.04
CA GLN A 88 -13.91 -1.52 12.31
C GLN A 88 -14.54 -0.37 11.51
N SER A 89 -13.98 0.84 11.58
CA SER A 89 -14.56 2.00 10.92
C SER A 89 -14.40 1.93 9.40
N ASP A 90 -15.47 2.24 8.66
CA ASP A 90 -15.45 2.39 7.21
C ASP A 90 -15.43 3.85 6.75
N VAL A 91 -15.28 4.82 7.68
CA VAL A 91 -15.34 6.26 7.40
C VAL A 91 -14.23 6.69 6.45
N VAL A 92 -12.99 6.24 6.69
CA VAL A 92 -11.84 6.60 5.85
C VAL A 92 -11.98 6.02 4.44
N TYR A 93 -12.43 4.76 4.34
CA TYR A 93 -12.76 4.13 3.06
C TYR A 93 -13.82 4.92 2.28
N LYS A 94 -14.98 5.21 2.90
CA LYS A 94 -16.06 5.98 2.27
C LYS A 94 -15.61 7.39 1.88
N SER A 95 -14.81 8.05 2.72
CA SER A 95 -14.29 9.38 2.41
C SER A 95 -13.35 9.35 1.21
N THR A 96 -12.57 8.28 1.05
CA THR A 96 -11.69 8.08 -0.10
C THR A 96 -12.52 7.81 -1.35
N LEU A 97 -13.54 6.96 -1.28
CA LEU A 97 -14.43 6.74 -2.43
C LEU A 97 -15.11 8.03 -2.92
N ASN A 98 -15.43 8.96 -2.02
CA ASN A 98 -16.07 10.23 -2.39
C ASN A 98 -15.11 11.26 -3.02
N GLN A 99 -13.80 11.03 -2.97
CA GLN A 99 -12.77 11.94 -3.52
C GLN A 99 -12.46 11.65 -4.99
N HIS A 100 -12.83 10.47 -5.49
CA HIS A 100 -12.47 9.98 -6.81
C HIS A 100 -13.73 9.53 -7.57
N GLU A 101 -13.68 9.55 -8.90
CA GLU A 101 -14.84 9.22 -9.74
C GLU A 101 -14.96 7.72 -10.02
N GLU A 102 -13.84 7.02 -10.25
CA GLU A 102 -13.81 5.60 -10.60
C GLU A 102 -12.53 4.92 -10.06
N PHE A 103 -12.64 3.64 -9.69
CA PHE A 103 -11.51 2.81 -9.28
C PHE A 103 -11.47 1.53 -10.13
N GLU A 104 -10.30 1.15 -10.65
CA GLU A 104 -10.08 -0.14 -11.29
C GLU A 104 -10.11 -1.29 -10.28
N VAL A 105 -9.82 -0.99 -9.02
CA VAL A 105 -9.93 -1.93 -7.92
C VAL A 105 -10.61 -1.27 -6.74
N ASP A 106 -11.73 -1.85 -6.31
CA ASP A 106 -12.38 -1.58 -5.02
C ASP A 106 -12.55 -2.93 -4.31
N GLN A 107 -11.70 -3.20 -3.32
CA GLN A 107 -11.77 -4.39 -2.48
C GLN A 107 -11.85 -4.01 -1.01
N LYS A 108 -12.66 -4.77 -0.27
CA LYS A 108 -12.83 -4.65 1.17
C LYS A 108 -12.94 -6.01 1.82
N TRP A 109 -12.46 -6.09 3.05
CA TRP A 109 -12.53 -7.25 3.92
C TRP A 109 -12.94 -6.82 5.31
N GLU A 110 -13.75 -7.64 5.97
CA GLU A 110 -14.22 -7.39 7.32
C GLU A 110 -13.98 -8.63 8.16
N ASP A 111 -13.41 -8.43 9.34
CA ASP A 111 -13.35 -9.43 10.40
C ASP A 111 -13.93 -8.86 11.72
N LYS A 112 -13.66 -9.53 12.84
CA LYS A 112 -14.22 -9.12 14.14
C LYS A 112 -13.57 -7.86 14.72
N GLU A 113 -12.41 -7.46 14.23
CA GLU A 113 -11.59 -6.38 14.77
C GLU A 113 -11.35 -5.30 13.73
N ASN A 114 -11.33 -5.65 12.44
CA ASN A 114 -10.84 -4.80 11.37
C ASN A 114 -11.79 -4.73 10.16
N PHE A 115 -11.94 -3.51 9.63
CA PHE A 115 -12.42 -3.20 8.29
C PHE A 115 -11.19 -2.84 7.44
N GLY A 116 -10.78 -3.71 6.53
CA GLY A 116 -9.64 -3.50 5.64
C GLY A 116 -10.10 -3.18 4.22
N PHE A 117 -9.32 -2.37 3.49
CA PHE A 117 -9.62 -2.02 2.11
C PHE A 117 -8.37 -1.82 1.24
N PHE A 118 -8.56 -2.02 -0.05
CA PHE A 118 -7.55 -1.86 -1.10
C PHE A 118 -8.20 -1.22 -2.32
N LEU A 119 -7.68 -0.07 -2.69
CA LEU A 119 -8.16 0.76 -3.79
C LEU A 119 -7.03 1.02 -4.77
N VAL A 120 -7.32 0.96 -6.06
CA VAL A 120 -6.39 1.32 -7.13
C VAL A 120 -7.11 2.16 -8.16
N GLU A 121 -6.56 3.34 -8.43
CA GLU A 121 -6.92 4.20 -9.55
C GLU A 121 -5.77 4.26 -10.55
N LYS A 122 -6.02 4.13 -11.85
CA LYS A 122 -5.01 4.36 -12.88
C LYS A 122 -4.86 5.85 -13.17
N LEU A 123 -3.65 6.36 -12.95
CA LEU A 123 -3.30 7.71 -13.34
C LEU A 123 -2.85 7.78 -14.81
N ASN A 124 -2.19 6.72 -15.29
CA ASN A 124 -1.86 6.50 -16.71
C ASN A 124 -1.55 5.00 -16.95
N ASP A 125 -1.02 4.67 -18.13
CA ASP A 125 -0.76 3.27 -18.54
C ASP A 125 0.14 2.49 -17.57
N ASP A 126 1.12 3.16 -16.95
CA ASP A 126 2.16 2.52 -16.14
C ASP A 126 2.15 2.94 -14.67
N ILE A 127 1.38 3.97 -14.29
CA ILE A 127 1.33 4.53 -12.93
C ILE A 127 -0.10 4.48 -12.40
N ASN A 128 -0.22 4.04 -11.16
CA ASN A 128 -1.47 3.91 -10.43
C ASN A 128 -1.37 4.68 -9.11
N GLU A 129 -2.45 5.29 -8.68
CA GLU A 129 -2.60 5.65 -7.28
C GLU A 129 -3.07 4.41 -6.52
N LEU A 130 -2.28 4.00 -5.55
CA LEU A 130 -2.54 2.86 -4.69
C LEU A 130 -2.91 3.36 -3.31
N THR A 131 -4.05 2.91 -2.79
CA THR A 131 -4.45 3.13 -1.39
C THR A 131 -4.76 1.79 -0.70
N VAL A 132 -4.19 1.59 0.47
CA VAL A 132 -4.58 0.51 1.40
C VAL A 132 -4.97 1.10 2.74
N GLY A 133 -5.87 0.45 3.46
CA GLY A 133 -6.28 0.94 4.78
C GLY A 133 -6.90 -0.12 5.67
N ILE A 134 -6.89 0.18 6.97
CA ILE A 134 -7.60 -0.55 8.03
C ILE A 134 -8.24 0.49 8.94
N GLY A 135 -9.56 0.43 9.10
CA GLY A 135 -10.30 1.31 10.00
C GLY A 135 -10.08 2.80 9.70
N GLY A 136 -9.61 3.51 10.72
CA GLY A 136 -9.22 4.93 10.69
C GLY A 136 -7.91 5.27 9.97
N VAL A 137 -7.20 4.30 9.41
CA VAL A 137 -5.84 4.48 8.88
C VAL A 137 -5.78 4.12 7.40
N LYS A 138 -5.11 4.95 6.59
CA LYS A 138 -4.78 4.62 5.20
C LYS A 138 -3.36 5.04 4.82
N LEU A 139 -2.80 4.34 3.86
CA LEU A 139 -1.53 4.69 3.22
C LEU A 139 -1.76 4.79 1.72
N THR A 140 -1.38 5.93 1.13
CA THR A 140 -1.55 6.23 -0.30
C THR A 140 -0.20 6.55 -0.95
N SER A 141 0.02 6.09 -2.18
CA SER A 141 1.21 6.40 -2.99
C SER A 141 0.94 6.21 -4.48
N GLU A 142 1.65 6.96 -5.33
CA GLU A 142 1.76 6.63 -6.74
C GLU A 142 2.76 5.47 -6.94
N VAL A 143 2.36 4.43 -7.67
CA VAL A 143 3.15 3.22 -7.87
C VAL A 143 3.09 2.74 -9.31
N LYS A 144 4.19 2.14 -9.78
CA LYS A 144 4.22 1.51 -11.10
C LYS A 144 3.34 0.26 -11.11
N THR A 145 2.64 0.01 -12.22
CA THR A 145 1.85 -1.21 -12.43
C THR A 145 2.68 -2.47 -12.13
N SER A 146 3.93 -2.50 -12.62
CA SER A 146 4.86 -3.62 -12.41
C SER A 146 5.33 -3.82 -10.97
N SER A 147 5.01 -2.90 -10.06
CA SER A 147 5.35 -2.99 -8.63
C SER A 147 4.12 -3.05 -7.72
N LEU A 148 2.91 -3.01 -8.29
CA LEU A 148 1.65 -2.86 -7.55
C LEU A 148 1.51 -3.89 -6.43
N ALA A 149 1.78 -5.16 -6.70
CA ALA A 149 1.64 -6.23 -5.70
C ALA A 149 2.65 -6.12 -4.56
N THR A 150 3.89 -5.72 -4.87
CA THR A 150 4.94 -5.57 -3.85
C THR A 150 4.68 -4.35 -2.98
N GLU A 151 4.31 -3.22 -3.58
CA GLU A 151 3.99 -1.99 -2.86
C GLU A 151 2.74 -2.18 -2.00
N ALA A 152 1.68 -2.80 -2.53
CA ALA A 152 0.46 -3.05 -1.76
C ALA A 152 0.71 -3.92 -0.54
N ALA A 153 1.59 -4.92 -0.64
CA ALA A 153 2.00 -5.75 0.49
C ALA A 153 2.74 -4.92 1.56
N GLN A 154 3.74 -4.13 1.16
CA GLN A 154 4.53 -3.32 2.08
C GLN A 154 3.70 -2.23 2.74
N MET A 155 2.82 -1.59 1.98
CA MET A 155 1.92 -0.56 2.49
C MET A 155 0.93 -1.16 3.50
N MET A 156 0.38 -2.35 3.22
CA MET A 156 -0.52 -3.01 4.17
C MET A 156 0.22 -3.51 5.42
N GLU A 157 1.47 -3.94 5.31
CA GLU A 157 2.31 -4.27 6.49
C GLU A 157 2.50 -3.05 7.41
N ILE A 158 2.72 -1.86 6.83
CA ILE A 158 2.80 -0.60 7.59
C ILE A 158 1.44 -0.29 8.24
N VAL A 159 0.36 -0.25 7.47
CA VAL A 159 -0.99 0.07 7.98
C VAL A 159 -1.43 -0.88 9.09
N ASN A 160 -1.22 -2.18 8.92
CA ASN A 160 -1.60 -3.20 9.91
C ASN A 160 -0.80 -3.09 11.23
N SER A 161 0.35 -2.39 11.22
CA SER A 161 1.14 -2.16 12.42
C SER A 161 0.75 -0.90 13.21
N VAL A 162 -0.10 -0.04 12.65
CA VAL A 162 -0.45 1.23 13.26
C VAL A 162 -1.29 1.01 14.52
N SER A 163 -0.84 1.57 15.63
CA SER A 163 -1.56 1.62 16.89
C SER A 163 -1.74 3.06 17.32
N VAL A 164 -2.98 3.46 17.64
CA VAL A 164 -3.26 4.80 18.17
C VAL A 164 -2.84 4.85 19.63
N LYS A 165 -2.03 5.85 19.99
CA LYS A 165 -1.63 6.13 21.36
C LYS A 165 -2.90 6.43 22.15
N SER A 166 -3.19 5.59 23.14
CA SER A 166 -4.24 5.90 24.10
C SER A 166 -3.77 7.10 24.92
N ASP A 167 -4.52 8.20 24.91
CA ASP A 167 -4.36 9.27 25.91
C ASP A 167 -4.42 8.61 27.29
N GLU A 168 -3.29 8.54 28.01
CA GLU A 168 -3.34 8.41 29.47
C GLU A 168 -4.02 9.68 29.99
N LYS A 169 -5.35 9.62 30.16
CA LYS A 169 -6.11 10.60 30.94
C LYS A 169 -6.18 10.19 32.40
#